data_AF-A0A962BLC3-F1
#
_entry.id   AF-A0A962BLC3-F1
#
_cell.length_a   1.000
_cell.length_b   1.000
_cell.length_c   1.000
_cell.angle_alpha   90.00
_cell.angle_beta   90.00
_cell.angle_gamma   90.00
#
_symmetry.space_group_name_H-M   'P 1'
#
loop_
_entity.id
_entity.type
_entity.pdbx_description
1 polymer ?
#
loop_
_entity_poly.entity_id
_entity_poly.type
_entity_poly.pdbx_seq_one_letter_code
_entity_poly.pdbx_strand_id
1 'polypeptide(L)'
;MSIRMNAEALRRHRVLALLIGCSLAFGLHAQTGDMTDPVGSIFGRAAPNTPIVIVNEKTGERHDFIVRPDGTYIARGLSIGNYRVSGIGGEGTETTEVRKNVRVSSDTATPVYLIPIPECGKAWRVCLDGSYTDFLYSAASDSPTYLPTNRLSEASAKRDITESVLLAPGSVRGDDWFGNFASFGGSSIAENRYTVNGINVTDPNNGYGFARVPFEGLAEIEVTSGGLDAWNGGGMGGVINLTPKRGTNDFHAGGSIYWSPEILRESDPDQFDGFGDRQANNSRDNGWEYTANLWASGPLVEDHLS
;
A
#
# COMPACT_ATOMS: atom_id res chain seq x y z
N MET A 1 -12.25 41.95 38.97
CA MET A 1 -12.67 40.56 39.26
C MET A 1 -11.48 39.67 38.98
N SER A 2 -10.68 39.29 39.99
CA SER A 2 -9.46 38.49 39.78
C SER A 2 -9.84 37.00 39.71
N ILE A 3 -9.60 36.36 38.57
CA ILE A 3 -9.78 34.91 38.42
C ILE A 3 -8.63 34.23 39.18
N ARG A 4 -8.89 33.80 40.41
CA ARG A 4 -8.01 32.90 41.14
C ARG A 4 -8.19 31.50 40.54
N MET A 5 -7.27 31.08 39.67
CA MET A 5 -7.20 29.69 39.24
C MET A 5 -6.79 28.81 40.42
N ASN A 6 -7.62 27.83 40.74
CA ASN A 6 -7.41 26.91 41.87
C ASN A 6 -6.15 26.05 41.63
N ALA A 7 -5.25 25.99 42.62
CA ALA A 7 -3.97 25.29 42.52
C ALA A 7 -4.11 23.77 42.22
N GLU A 8 -5.27 23.19 42.53
CA GLU A 8 -5.60 21.79 42.21
C GLU A 8 -5.82 21.56 40.72
N ALA A 9 -6.42 22.53 40.00
CA ALA A 9 -6.58 22.43 38.55
C ALA A 9 -5.20 22.45 37.88
N LEU A 10 -4.30 23.33 38.33
CA LEU A 10 -2.93 23.40 37.79
C LEU A 10 -2.14 22.09 38.02
N ARG A 11 -2.34 21.43 39.16
CA ARG A 11 -1.72 20.11 39.46
C ARG A 11 -2.26 19.00 38.56
N ARG A 12 -3.57 18.94 38.30
CA ARG A 12 -4.19 17.93 37.43
C ARG A 12 -3.69 18.02 35.99
N HIS A 13 -3.52 19.24 35.46
CA HIS A 13 -3.00 19.45 34.09
C HIS A 13 -1.51 19.07 33.98
N ARG A 14 -0.72 19.28 35.04
CA ARG A 14 0.69 18.86 35.07
C ARG A 14 0.84 17.33 35.12
N VAL A 15 -0.03 16.64 35.85
CA VAL A 15 -0.04 15.17 35.89
C VAL A 15 -0.48 14.59 34.54
N LEU A 16 -1.50 15.18 33.91
CA LEU A 16 -1.93 14.78 32.57
C LEU A 16 -0.83 15.00 31.53
N ALA A 17 -0.15 16.15 31.56
CA ALA A 17 0.98 16.44 30.67
C ALA A 17 2.17 15.49 30.90
N LEU A 18 2.45 15.12 32.15
CA LEU A 18 3.49 14.14 32.49
C LEU A 18 3.14 12.73 31.98
N LEU A 19 1.86 12.33 32.09
CA LEU A 19 1.39 11.03 31.60
C LEU A 19 1.40 10.95 30.06
N ILE A 20 1.00 12.03 29.38
CA ILE A 20 1.12 12.15 27.92
C ILE A 20 2.59 12.17 27.48
N GLY A 21 3.47 12.84 28.23
CA GLY A 21 4.91 12.84 27.98
C GLY A 21 5.55 11.46 28.15
N CYS A 22 5.14 10.71 29.17
CA CYS A 22 5.62 9.34 29.38
C CYS A 22 5.11 8.37 28.30
N SER A 23 3.86 8.46 27.84
CA SER A 23 3.37 7.59 26.77
C SER A 23 4.05 7.86 25.42
N LEU A 24 4.40 9.12 25.12
CA LEU A 24 5.19 9.47 23.94
C LEU A 24 6.64 8.95 24.02
N ALA A 25 7.23 8.90 25.22
CA ALA A 25 8.60 8.39 25.41
C ALA A 25 8.70 6.86 25.28
N PHE A 26 7.65 6.12 25.66
CA PHE A 26 7.62 4.65 25.52
C PHE A 26 7.13 4.18 24.13
N GLY A 27 6.45 5.02 23.35
CA GLY A 27 5.98 4.70 21.99
C GLY A 27 7.05 4.76 20.89
N LEU A 28 8.27 5.20 21.21
CA LEU A 28 9.39 5.34 20.26
C LEU A 28 10.27 4.08 20.13
N HIS A 29 9.88 2.97 20.75
CA HIS A 29 10.43 1.68 20.38
C HIS A 29 9.85 1.26 19.02
N ALA A 30 10.52 1.69 17.94
CA ALA A 30 10.36 1.10 16.63
C ALA A 30 10.52 -0.42 16.77
N GLN A 31 9.40 -1.15 16.70
CA GLN A 31 9.44 -2.59 16.54
C GLN A 31 9.97 -2.84 15.13
N THR A 32 11.29 -2.95 15.00
CA THR A 32 11.93 -3.53 13.83
C THR A 32 11.67 -5.03 13.88
N GLY A 33 10.41 -5.41 13.61
CA GLY A 33 10.14 -6.75 13.13
C GLY A 33 10.77 -6.85 11.75
N ASP A 34 11.57 -7.89 11.51
CA ASP A 34 11.90 -8.37 10.16
C ASP A 34 10.56 -8.74 9.49
N MET A 35 9.84 -7.74 8.99
CA MET A 35 8.76 -7.97 8.06
C MET A 35 9.45 -8.32 6.74
N THR A 36 9.17 -9.52 6.23
CA THR A 36 9.52 -9.89 4.86
C THR A 36 9.13 -8.74 3.96
N ASP A 37 10.12 -8.12 3.33
CA ASP A 37 9.85 -6.98 2.48
C ASP A 37 9.03 -7.44 1.27
N PRO A 38 7.91 -6.76 0.95
CA PRO A 38 7.17 -7.07 -0.26
C PRO A 38 8.06 -6.70 -1.45
N VAL A 39 8.31 -7.69 -2.30
CA VAL A 39 9.26 -7.59 -3.40
C VAL A 39 8.54 -7.78 -4.72
N GLY A 40 8.75 -6.83 -5.63
CA GLY A 40 8.41 -6.97 -7.04
C GLY A 40 9.65 -7.28 -7.88
N SER A 41 9.45 -7.29 -9.20
CA SER A 41 10.52 -7.48 -10.16
C SER A 41 10.34 -6.59 -11.38
N ILE A 42 11.46 -6.24 -12.01
CA ILE A 42 11.50 -5.64 -13.34
C ILE A 42 12.16 -6.65 -14.26
N PHE A 43 11.54 -6.95 -15.39
CA PHE A 43 12.13 -7.83 -16.39
C PHE A 43 12.03 -7.19 -17.76
N GLY A 44 12.80 -7.69 -18.71
CA GLY A 44 12.61 -7.33 -20.10
C GLY A 44 13.84 -7.65 -20.93
N ARG A 45 14.06 -6.83 -21.94
CA ARG A 45 15.15 -6.99 -22.88
C ARG A 45 15.91 -5.71 -23.11
N ALA A 46 17.20 -5.87 -23.38
CA ALA A 46 18.13 -4.81 -23.73
C ALA A 46 19.24 -5.42 -24.60
N ALA A 47 20.16 -4.59 -25.10
CA ALA A 47 21.30 -5.08 -25.87
C ALA A 47 22.13 -6.10 -25.04
N PRO A 48 22.51 -7.27 -25.60
CA PRO A 48 23.28 -8.27 -24.88
C PRO A 48 24.58 -7.72 -24.29
N ASN A 49 24.96 -8.20 -23.10
CA ASN A 49 26.16 -7.76 -22.37
C ASN A 49 26.19 -6.26 -22.01
N THR A 50 25.04 -5.58 -22.05
CA THR A 50 24.93 -4.18 -21.64
C THR A 50 24.74 -4.09 -20.12
N PRO A 51 25.51 -3.26 -19.41
CA PRO A 51 25.22 -2.94 -18.01
C PRO A 51 23.87 -2.22 -17.88
N ILE A 52 23.01 -2.70 -16.98
CA ILE A 52 21.76 -2.05 -16.59
C ILE A 52 21.89 -1.57 -15.15
N VAL A 53 21.39 -0.36 -14.91
CA VAL A 53 21.27 0.27 -13.60
C VAL A 53 19.80 0.59 -13.34
N ILE A 54 19.27 0.04 -12.25
CA ILE A 54 17.91 0.26 -11.78
C ILE A 54 17.99 1.00 -10.45
N VAL A 55 17.40 2.20 -10.38
CA VAL A 55 17.45 3.05 -9.18
C VAL A 55 16.04 3.39 -8.72
N ASN A 56 15.73 3.13 -7.45
CA ASN A 56 14.52 3.63 -6.82
C ASN A 56 14.62 5.15 -6.65
N GLU A 57 13.67 5.89 -7.21
CA GLU A 57 13.74 7.36 -7.26
C GLU A 57 13.58 8.03 -5.89
N LYS A 58 13.10 7.30 -4.86
CA LYS A 58 12.87 7.85 -3.51
C LYS A 58 13.84 7.33 -2.44
N THR A 59 14.21 6.05 -2.52
CA THR A 59 15.13 5.44 -1.54
C THR A 59 16.58 5.50 -1.99
N GLY A 60 16.85 5.74 -3.27
CA GLY A 60 18.19 5.62 -3.84
C GLY A 60 18.66 4.18 -4.03
N GLU A 61 17.86 3.17 -3.64
CA GLU A 61 18.17 1.75 -3.80
C GLU A 61 18.59 1.45 -5.23
N ARG A 62 19.83 0.99 -5.40
CA ARG A 62 20.47 0.77 -6.69
C ARG A 62 20.76 -0.71 -6.93
N HIS A 63 20.34 -1.19 -8.09
CA HIS A 63 20.58 -2.55 -8.57
C HIS A 63 21.30 -2.51 -9.92
N ASP A 64 22.51 -3.06 -9.93
CA ASP A 64 23.37 -3.11 -11.11
C ASP A 64 23.58 -4.56 -11.55
N PHE A 65 23.40 -4.83 -12.83
CA PHE A 65 23.69 -6.15 -13.41
C PHE A 65 23.94 -6.04 -14.91
N ILE A 66 24.50 -7.12 -15.49
CA ILE A 66 24.77 -7.20 -16.92
C ILE A 66 23.66 -8.02 -17.58
N VAL A 67 23.15 -7.52 -18.71
CA VAL A 67 22.15 -8.22 -19.54
C VAL A 67 22.73 -9.52 -20.05
N ARG A 68 21.92 -10.59 -20.00
CA ARG A 68 22.34 -11.91 -20.45
C ARG A 68 22.70 -11.91 -21.95
N PRO A 69 23.49 -12.90 -22.42
CA PRO A 69 23.84 -13.01 -23.83
C PRO A 69 22.64 -13.16 -24.78
N ASP A 70 21.51 -13.64 -24.28
CA ASP A 70 20.24 -13.75 -25.02
C ASP A 70 19.43 -12.44 -25.07
N GLY A 71 19.98 -11.35 -24.51
CA GLY A 71 19.37 -10.02 -24.46
C GLY A 71 18.30 -9.88 -23.37
N THR A 72 18.10 -10.88 -22.51
CA THR A 72 17.10 -10.83 -21.43
C THR A 72 17.70 -10.38 -20.10
N TYR A 73 16.88 -9.77 -19.26
CA TYR A 73 17.23 -9.48 -17.88
C TYR A 73 16.03 -9.57 -16.94
N ILE A 74 16.32 -9.81 -15.66
CA ILE A 74 15.33 -9.75 -14.59
C ILE A 74 16.02 -9.28 -13.31
N ALA A 75 15.51 -8.19 -12.75
CA ALA A 75 15.82 -7.68 -11.42
C ALA A 75 14.70 -8.13 -10.49
N ARG A 76 15.04 -8.94 -9.49
CA ARG A 76 14.12 -9.45 -8.47
C ARG A 76 14.42 -8.76 -7.14
N GLY A 77 13.48 -8.81 -6.21
CA GLY A 77 13.74 -8.28 -4.87
C GLY A 77 13.61 -6.76 -4.79
N LEU A 78 12.91 -6.14 -5.74
CA LEU A 78 12.76 -4.69 -5.77
C LEU A 78 11.63 -4.29 -4.82
N SER A 79 11.91 -3.35 -3.93
CA SER A 79 10.88 -2.76 -3.07
C SER A 79 9.76 -2.11 -3.90
N ILE A 80 8.55 -1.99 -3.33
CA ILE A 80 7.47 -1.23 -3.97
C ILE A 80 7.89 0.23 -4.13
N GLY A 81 7.71 0.79 -5.34
CA GLY A 81 8.11 2.16 -5.62
C GLY A 81 8.20 2.50 -7.09
N ASN A 82 8.69 3.71 -7.37
CA ASN A 82 8.99 4.16 -8.72
C ASN A 82 10.50 4.06 -8.97
N TYR A 83 10.85 3.47 -10.11
CA TYR A 83 12.22 3.22 -10.51
C TYR A 83 12.56 3.95 -11.80
N ARG A 84 13.84 4.28 -11.92
CA ARG A 84 14.51 4.64 -13.16
C ARG A 84 15.33 3.44 -13.63
N VAL A 85 15.08 2.98 -14.84
CA VAL A 85 15.82 1.87 -15.46
C VAL A 85 16.67 2.43 -16.59
N SER A 86 17.98 2.22 -16.51
CA SER A 86 18.95 2.82 -17.42
C SER A 86 19.88 1.76 -18.02
N GLY A 87 20.05 1.76 -19.34
CA GLY A 87 21.11 1.01 -20.01
C GLY A 87 22.37 1.87 -20.14
N ILE A 88 23.50 1.37 -19.67
CA ILE A 88 24.81 2.01 -19.84
C ILE A 88 25.47 1.39 -21.07
N GLY A 89 25.87 2.21 -22.05
CA GLY A 89 26.54 1.73 -23.25
C GLY A 89 27.87 1.01 -22.95
N GLY A 90 28.33 0.18 -23.88
CA GLY A 90 29.51 -0.70 -23.74
C GLY A 90 30.86 -0.02 -23.44
N GLU A 91 30.93 1.32 -23.38
CA GLU A 91 32.11 2.08 -22.97
C GLU A 91 31.96 2.79 -21.60
N GLY A 92 30.88 2.53 -20.85
CA GLY A 92 30.81 2.86 -19.42
C GLY A 92 30.51 4.32 -19.05
N THR A 93 30.30 5.22 -20.01
CA THR A 93 30.08 6.65 -19.71
C THR A 93 28.83 7.29 -20.31
N GLU A 94 28.14 6.65 -21.25
CA GLU A 94 26.90 7.20 -21.83
C GLU A 94 25.70 6.32 -21.51
N THR A 95 24.72 6.91 -20.83
CA THR A 95 23.40 6.30 -20.63
C THR A 95 22.70 6.27 -21.98
N THR A 96 22.60 5.09 -22.59
CA THR A 96 22.07 4.93 -23.95
C THR A 96 20.55 5.04 -23.96
N GLU A 97 19.88 4.51 -22.93
CA GLU A 97 18.41 4.54 -22.82
C GLU A 97 17.95 4.65 -21.37
N VAL A 98 16.93 5.48 -21.12
CA VAL A 98 16.34 5.69 -19.80
C VAL A 98 14.84 5.54 -19.85
N ARG A 99 14.30 4.63 -19.02
CA ARG A 99 12.87 4.57 -18.69
C ARG A 99 12.68 5.15 -17.30
N LYS A 100 11.84 6.17 -17.20
CA LYS A 100 11.50 6.86 -15.94
C LYS A 100 10.11 6.43 -15.48
N ASN A 101 9.82 6.59 -14.19
CA ASN A 101 8.52 6.27 -13.59
C ASN A 101 8.08 4.82 -13.80
N VAL A 102 9.02 3.86 -13.79
CA VAL A 102 8.67 2.44 -13.81
C VAL A 102 8.15 2.06 -12.44
N ARG A 103 6.84 1.81 -12.32
CA ARG A 103 6.24 1.42 -11.04
C ARG A 103 6.44 -0.08 -10.80
N VAL A 104 6.90 -0.40 -9.60
CA VAL A 104 6.99 -1.76 -9.06
C VAL A 104 5.96 -1.86 -7.94
N SER A 105 5.10 -2.86 -8.03
CA SER A 105 4.09 -3.25 -7.03
C SER A 105 4.45 -4.59 -6.40
N SER A 106 3.81 -4.94 -5.28
CA SER A 106 4.04 -6.24 -4.63
C SER A 106 3.76 -7.37 -5.62
N ASP A 107 4.59 -8.41 -5.58
CA ASP A 107 4.39 -9.67 -6.31
C ASP A 107 4.16 -9.52 -7.82
N THR A 108 4.49 -8.35 -8.37
CA THR A 108 4.32 -8.01 -9.78
C THR A 108 5.67 -8.08 -10.50
N ALA A 109 5.62 -8.52 -11.76
CA ALA A 109 6.72 -8.40 -12.69
C ALA A 109 6.40 -7.30 -13.71
N THR A 110 7.13 -6.19 -13.66
CA THR A 110 6.95 -5.05 -14.58
C THR A 110 7.85 -5.21 -15.81
N PRO A 111 7.29 -5.27 -17.03
CA PRO A 111 8.08 -5.37 -18.25
C PRO A 111 8.69 -4.02 -18.63
N VAL A 112 10.00 -3.99 -18.89
CA VAL A 112 10.75 -2.83 -19.36
C VAL A 112 11.69 -3.21 -20.49
N TYR A 113 11.42 -2.68 -21.67
CA TYR A 113 12.23 -2.91 -22.86
C TYR A 113 13.12 -1.67 -23.16
N LEU A 114 14.43 -1.90 -23.17
CA LEU A 114 15.49 -0.94 -23.50
C LEU A 114 16.16 -1.31 -24.84
N ILE A 115 15.34 -1.55 -25.85
CA ILE A 115 15.81 -1.80 -27.21
C ILE A 115 15.37 -0.60 -28.06
N PRO A 116 16.28 0.00 -28.86
CA PRO A 116 15.88 1.00 -29.82
C PRO A 116 14.94 0.34 -30.81
N ILE A 117 13.73 0.86 -30.97
CA ILE A 117 12.91 0.50 -32.13
C ILE A 117 13.74 0.95 -33.33
N PRO A 118 14.16 0.05 -34.24
CA PRO A 118 14.93 0.47 -35.39
C PRO A 118 14.09 1.51 -36.14
N GLU A 119 14.59 2.75 -36.26
CA GLU A 119 13.99 3.71 -37.18
C GLU A 119 13.93 3.02 -38.54
N CYS A 120 12.73 2.84 -39.07
CA CYS A 120 12.56 2.25 -40.39
C CYS A 120 13.20 3.22 -41.39
N GLY A 121 14.46 2.93 -41.76
CA GLY A 121 15.16 3.67 -42.79
C GLY A 121 14.30 3.74 -44.05
N LYS A 122 14.30 4.89 -44.73
CA LYS A 122 13.49 5.22 -45.92
C LYS A 122 13.83 4.36 -47.16
N ALA A 123 13.72 3.04 -47.05
CA ALA A 123 13.76 2.10 -48.15
C ALA A 123 12.80 0.96 -47.83
N TRP A 124 11.90 0.73 -48.79
CA TRP A 124 10.82 -0.25 -48.98
C TRP A 124 11.11 -1.72 -48.58
N ARG A 125 11.68 -1.96 -47.41
CA ARG A 125 11.68 -3.27 -46.76
C ARG A 125 10.45 -3.34 -45.87
N VAL A 126 9.63 -4.36 -46.08
CA VAL A 126 8.62 -4.77 -45.12
C VAL A 126 9.38 -5.16 -43.85
N CYS A 127 9.41 -4.28 -42.87
CA CYS A 127 9.79 -4.63 -41.51
C CYS A 127 8.68 -5.54 -41.01
N LEU A 128 8.96 -6.85 -40.92
CA LEU A 128 8.19 -7.68 -40.01
C LEU A 128 8.42 -7.09 -38.63
N ASP A 129 7.37 -6.51 -38.06
CA ASP A 129 7.29 -6.27 -36.63
C ASP A 129 7.32 -7.68 -36.01
N GLY A 130 8.53 -8.13 -35.69
CA GLY A 130 8.72 -9.38 -34.99
C GLY A 130 8.10 -9.15 -33.62
N SER A 131 6.81 -9.47 -33.49
CA SER A 131 6.13 -9.59 -32.21
C SER A 131 7.00 -10.50 -31.36
N TYR A 132 7.84 -9.90 -30.53
CA TYR A 132 8.64 -10.63 -29.58
C TYR A 132 7.66 -11.42 -28.74
N THR A 133 7.84 -12.74 -28.69
CA THR A 133 7.08 -13.58 -27.78
C THR A 133 7.22 -12.95 -26.42
N ASP A 134 6.10 -12.46 -25.86
CA ASP A 134 6.09 -12.00 -24.48
C ASP A 134 6.78 -13.09 -23.68
N PHE A 135 7.84 -12.70 -22.96
CA PHE A 135 8.35 -13.57 -21.93
C PHE A 135 7.20 -13.63 -20.93
N LEU A 136 6.40 -14.69 -21.03
CA LEU A 136 5.46 -15.08 -20.00
C LEU A 136 6.31 -15.45 -18.80
N TYR A 137 6.74 -14.43 -18.05
CA TYR A 137 6.86 -14.59 -16.63
C TYR A 137 5.48 -15.05 -16.20
N SER A 138 5.42 -16.20 -15.53
CA SER A 138 4.19 -16.70 -14.93
C SER A 138 3.70 -15.63 -13.96
N ALA A 139 2.94 -14.66 -14.47
CA ALA A 139 2.04 -13.90 -13.64
C ALA A 139 1.13 -14.95 -13.00
N ALA A 140 1.02 -14.89 -11.69
CA ALA A 140 0.08 -15.68 -10.92
C ALA A 140 -1.27 -15.78 -11.64
N SER A 141 -2.00 -16.88 -11.47
CA SER A 141 -3.37 -16.95 -12.01
C SER A 141 -4.33 -15.97 -11.32
N ASP A 142 -3.82 -15.29 -10.28
CA ASP A 142 -4.43 -14.18 -9.57
C ASP A 142 -4.69 -12.97 -10.47
N SER A 143 -5.82 -12.30 -10.20
CA SER A 143 -6.13 -10.98 -10.76
C SER A 143 -6.14 -9.92 -9.65
N PRO A 144 -4.96 -9.49 -9.15
CA PRO A 144 -4.87 -8.49 -8.11
C PRO A 144 -5.22 -7.08 -8.64
N THR A 145 -5.89 -6.30 -7.80
CA THR A 145 -6.11 -4.88 -7.99
C THR A 145 -5.19 -4.10 -7.06
N TYR A 146 -4.29 -3.29 -7.63
CA TYR A 146 -3.34 -2.48 -6.88
C TYR A 146 -3.84 -1.05 -6.67
N LEU A 147 -4.04 -0.67 -5.41
CA LEU A 147 -4.56 0.63 -4.98
C LEU A 147 -3.46 1.38 -4.20
N PRO A 148 -2.64 2.21 -4.88
CA PRO A 148 -1.59 2.95 -4.20
C PRO A 148 -2.18 4.12 -3.40
N THR A 149 -1.69 4.31 -2.18
CA THR A 149 -2.29 5.27 -1.25
C THR A 149 -2.11 6.72 -1.68
N ASN A 150 -1.08 7.04 -2.45
CA ASN A 150 -0.90 8.38 -3.02
C ASN A 150 -2.07 8.76 -3.94
N ARG A 151 -2.58 7.83 -4.76
CA ARG A 151 -3.74 8.07 -5.64
C ARG A 151 -5.04 8.12 -4.87
N LEU A 152 -5.21 7.23 -3.88
CA LEU A 152 -6.38 7.23 -3.02
C LEU A 152 -6.49 8.53 -2.22
N SER A 153 -5.36 9.09 -1.78
CA SER A 153 -5.32 10.37 -1.06
C SER A 153 -5.67 11.59 -1.93
N GLU A 154 -5.45 11.52 -3.25
CA GLU A 154 -5.87 12.53 -4.22
C GLU A 154 -7.39 12.45 -4.50
N ALA A 155 -7.98 11.26 -4.41
CA ALA A 155 -9.34 10.98 -4.84
C ALA A 155 -10.45 11.36 -3.84
N SER A 156 -10.16 12.07 -2.75
CA SER A 156 -11.11 12.32 -1.64
C SER A 156 -11.75 11.04 -1.06
N ALA A 157 -11.14 9.88 -1.27
CA ALA A 157 -11.57 8.66 -0.61
C ALA A 157 -11.42 8.86 0.90
N LYS A 158 -12.41 8.38 1.68
CA LYS A 158 -12.25 8.28 3.14
C LYS A 158 -10.93 7.54 3.38
N ARG A 159 -10.07 8.08 4.26
CA ARG A 159 -8.75 7.50 4.59
C ARG A 159 -8.93 6.28 5.49
N ASP A 160 -9.67 5.34 4.97
CA ASP A 160 -10.08 4.09 5.57
C ASP A 160 -9.76 2.97 4.59
N ILE A 161 -9.17 1.90 5.12
CA ILE A 161 -8.69 0.78 4.32
C ILE A 161 -9.87 0.04 3.71
N THR A 162 -10.93 -0.19 4.47
CA THR A 162 -12.13 -0.89 3.99
C THR A 162 -12.79 -0.10 2.86
N GLU A 163 -12.94 1.21 3.01
CA GLU A 163 -13.47 2.08 1.94
C GLU A 163 -12.59 2.07 0.69
N SER A 164 -11.28 1.99 0.85
CA SER A 164 -10.34 1.88 -0.27
C SER A 164 -10.50 0.54 -0.99
N VAL A 165 -10.61 -0.55 -0.22
CA VAL A 165 -10.82 -1.91 -0.73
C VAL A 165 -12.14 -2.03 -1.50
N LEU A 166 -13.17 -1.29 -1.09
CA LEU A 166 -14.47 -1.24 -1.80
C LEU A 166 -14.41 -0.57 -3.18
N LEU A 167 -13.27 0.03 -3.55
CA LEU A 167 -13.03 0.51 -4.91
C LEU A 167 -12.55 -0.61 -5.85
N ALA A 168 -12.14 -1.76 -5.29
CA ALA A 168 -11.74 -2.91 -6.09
C ALA A 168 -12.96 -3.55 -6.78
N PRO A 169 -12.83 -4.02 -8.02
CA PRO A 169 -13.91 -4.66 -8.75
C PRO A 169 -14.37 -5.94 -8.06
N GLY A 170 -15.68 -6.20 -8.08
CA GLY A 170 -16.27 -7.39 -7.45
C GLY A 170 -16.34 -7.34 -5.92
N SER A 171 -15.97 -6.21 -5.31
CA SER A 171 -16.18 -5.94 -3.90
C SER A 171 -17.60 -5.42 -3.64
N VAL A 172 -18.17 -5.83 -2.51
CA VAL A 172 -19.44 -5.33 -1.97
C VAL A 172 -19.29 -5.03 -0.49
N ARG A 173 -19.98 -4.01 0.02
CA ARG A 173 -19.97 -3.69 1.45
C ARG A 173 -20.75 -4.77 2.20
N GLY A 174 -20.10 -5.38 3.20
CA GLY A 174 -20.74 -6.30 4.11
C GLY A 174 -21.64 -5.61 5.12
N ASP A 175 -22.22 -6.40 6.00
CA ASP A 175 -23.16 -5.95 7.02
C ASP A 175 -22.48 -5.06 8.08
N ASP A 176 -23.20 -4.04 8.54
CA ASP A 176 -22.71 -3.02 9.46
C ASP A 176 -22.48 -3.55 10.87
N TRP A 177 -23.26 -4.56 11.30
CA TRP A 177 -23.11 -5.27 12.56
C TRP A 177 -21.71 -5.87 12.73
N PHE A 178 -21.07 -6.22 11.61
CA PHE A 178 -19.75 -6.83 11.58
C PHE A 178 -18.65 -5.87 11.12
N GLY A 179 -18.91 -4.56 11.13
CA GLY A 179 -17.89 -3.54 10.88
C GLY A 179 -17.73 -3.12 9.43
N ASN A 180 -18.73 -3.40 8.56
CA ASN A 180 -18.77 -2.95 7.17
C ASN A 180 -17.60 -3.45 6.29
N PHE A 181 -16.92 -4.53 6.68
CA PHE A 181 -15.83 -5.09 5.89
C PHE A 181 -16.27 -5.47 4.48
N ALA A 182 -15.34 -5.42 3.52
CA ALA A 182 -15.62 -5.82 2.16
C ALA A 182 -15.95 -7.32 2.09
N SER A 183 -16.77 -7.71 1.12
CA SER A 183 -17.00 -9.08 0.67
C SER A 183 -16.66 -9.15 -0.81
N PHE A 184 -16.12 -10.27 -1.28
CA PHE A 184 -15.73 -10.45 -2.68
C PHE A 184 -16.44 -11.65 -3.30
N GLY A 185 -16.96 -11.48 -4.51
CA GLY A 185 -17.52 -12.61 -5.27
C GLY A 185 -18.68 -13.35 -4.58
N GLY A 186 -19.38 -12.72 -3.64
CA GLY A 186 -20.49 -13.32 -2.88
C GLY A 186 -20.07 -14.12 -1.65
N SER A 187 -18.79 -14.11 -1.28
CA SER A 187 -18.28 -14.71 -0.05
C SER A 187 -18.71 -13.95 1.22
N SER A 188 -18.60 -14.60 2.37
CA SER A 188 -18.74 -13.93 3.67
C SER A 188 -17.55 -13.00 3.93
N ILE A 189 -17.78 -11.90 4.65
CA ILE A 189 -16.70 -11.00 5.12
C ILE A 189 -15.65 -11.71 5.99
N ALA A 190 -16.01 -12.84 6.60
CA ALA A 190 -15.13 -13.69 7.41
C ALA A 190 -14.34 -14.71 6.58
N GLU A 191 -14.60 -14.76 5.28
CA GLU A 191 -13.85 -15.60 4.33
C GLU A 191 -12.71 -14.82 3.67
N ASN A 192 -12.52 -13.57 4.09
CA ASN A 192 -11.42 -12.73 3.66
C ASN A 192 -10.21 -12.87 4.56
N ARG A 193 -9.04 -12.77 3.95
CA ARG A 193 -7.77 -12.76 4.66
C ARG A 193 -7.13 -11.38 4.54
N TYR A 194 -6.72 -10.82 5.66
CA TYR A 194 -6.00 -9.56 5.71
C TYR A 194 -4.54 -9.86 6.03
N THR A 195 -3.64 -9.42 5.17
CA THR A 195 -2.20 -9.59 5.36
C THR A 195 -1.49 -8.24 5.40
N VAL A 196 -0.38 -8.18 6.15
CA VAL A 196 0.59 -7.08 6.01
C VAL A 196 1.89 -7.70 5.53
N ASN A 197 2.36 -7.28 4.36
CA ASN A 197 3.50 -7.89 3.67
C ASN A 197 3.40 -9.43 3.58
N GLY A 198 2.21 -9.93 3.22
CA GLY A 198 1.92 -11.37 3.13
C GLY A 198 1.71 -12.10 4.47
N ILE A 199 2.00 -11.48 5.61
CA ILE A 199 1.79 -12.08 6.94
C ILE A 199 0.33 -11.87 7.37
N ASN A 200 -0.36 -12.95 7.76
CA ASN A 200 -1.76 -12.88 8.18
C ASN A 200 -1.92 -12.08 9.48
N VAL A 201 -2.80 -11.08 9.43
CA VAL A 201 -3.19 -10.22 10.57
C VAL A 201 -4.70 -10.20 10.79
N THR A 202 -5.46 -11.12 10.14
CA THR A 202 -6.89 -11.28 10.39
C THR A 202 -7.13 -11.51 11.89
N ASP A 203 -8.15 -10.86 12.45
CA ASP A 203 -8.54 -11.04 13.85
C ASP A 203 -8.80 -12.54 14.13
N PRO A 204 -8.00 -13.19 15.00
CA PRO A 204 -8.14 -14.62 15.27
C PRO A 204 -9.39 -14.96 16.08
N ASN A 205 -10.00 -13.99 16.76
CA ASN A 205 -11.21 -14.22 17.56
C ASN A 205 -12.48 -14.22 16.69
N ASN A 206 -12.54 -13.29 15.73
CA ASN A 206 -13.75 -13.04 14.95
C ASN A 206 -13.65 -13.62 13.52
N GLY A 207 -12.44 -13.84 13.00
CA GLY A 207 -12.20 -14.32 11.63
C GLY A 207 -12.39 -13.25 10.55
N TYR A 208 -12.68 -12.01 10.93
CA TYR A 208 -12.81 -10.84 10.04
C TYR A 208 -12.17 -9.60 10.68
N GLY A 209 -11.80 -8.62 9.85
CA GLY A 209 -11.06 -7.45 10.30
C GLY A 209 -9.60 -7.75 10.61
N PHE A 210 -8.83 -6.71 10.97
CA PHE A 210 -7.38 -6.80 11.14
C PHE A 210 -6.87 -5.73 12.12
N ALA A 211 -5.66 -5.93 12.65
CA ALA A 211 -4.98 -4.94 13.47
C ALA A 211 -4.90 -3.61 12.71
N ARG A 212 -5.42 -2.53 13.31
CA ARG A 212 -5.63 -1.24 12.63
C ARG A 212 -4.29 -0.60 12.23
N VAL A 213 -3.84 -0.85 11.00
CA VAL A 213 -2.72 -0.14 10.39
C VAL A 213 -3.23 1.24 9.95
N PRO A 214 -2.56 2.35 10.32
CA PRO A 214 -2.97 3.67 9.87
C PRO A 214 -2.84 3.77 8.36
N PHE A 215 -3.88 4.27 7.69
CA PHE A 215 -3.91 4.43 6.23
C PHE A 215 -2.71 5.27 5.74
N GLU A 216 -2.32 6.29 6.49
CA GLU A 216 -1.18 7.14 6.16
C GLU A 216 0.17 6.40 6.19
N GLY A 217 0.25 5.29 6.93
CA GLY A 217 1.43 4.44 7.01
C GLY A 217 1.55 3.44 5.85
N LEU A 218 0.55 3.35 4.97
CA LEU A 218 0.52 2.39 3.86
C LEU A 218 1.03 3.01 2.55
N ALA A 219 1.80 2.25 1.78
CA ALA A 219 2.19 2.59 0.42
C ALA A 219 1.19 2.06 -0.62
N GLU A 220 0.70 0.84 -0.43
CA GLU A 220 -0.16 0.14 -1.38
C GLU A 220 -1.13 -0.78 -0.64
N ILE A 221 -2.35 -0.86 -1.17
CA ILE A 221 -3.35 -1.87 -0.81
C ILE A 221 -3.53 -2.73 -2.06
N GLU A 222 -3.30 -4.01 -1.94
CA GLU A 222 -3.51 -5.00 -2.99
C GLU A 222 -4.74 -5.84 -2.63
N VAL A 223 -5.63 -6.02 -3.58
CA VAL A 223 -6.86 -6.78 -3.42
C VAL A 223 -6.92 -7.87 -4.46
N THR A 224 -6.87 -9.13 -4.01
CA THR A 224 -6.99 -10.31 -4.88
C THR A 224 -8.32 -10.99 -4.58
N SER A 225 -9.29 -10.83 -5.48
CA SER A 225 -10.67 -11.33 -5.33
C SER A 225 -10.97 -12.58 -6.17
N GLY A 226 -9.99 -13.09 -6.92
CA GLY A 226 -10.18 -14.25 -7.79
C GLY A 226 -8.86 -14.75 -8.38
N GLY A 227 -8.87 -16.02 -8.81
CA GLY A 227 -7.68 -16.69 -9.37
C GLY A 227 -6.68 -17.21 -8.34
N LEU A 228 -7.01 -17.17 -7.04
CA LEU A 228 -6.12 -17.41 -5.90
C LEU A 228 -5.17 -18.61 -6.09
N ASP A 229 -3.89 -18.30 -6.30
CA ASP A 229 -2.78 -19.23 -6.36
C ASP A 229 -2.58 -19.91 -4.98
N ALA A 230 -2.00 -21.12 -4.99
CA ALA A 230 -1.84 -21.95 -3.78
C ALA A 230 -1.05 -21.27 -2.65
N TRP A 231 -0.20 -20.27 -2.96
CA TRP A 231 0.54 -19.47 -1.98
C TRP A 231 -0.33 -18.42 -1.27
N ASN A 232 -1.32 -17.86 -1.97
CA ASN A 232 -2.35 -16.98 -1.42
C ASN A 232 -3.54 -17.78 -0.82
N GLY A 233 -3.39 -19.11 -0.74
CA GLY A 233 -4.36 -20.01 -0.16
C GLY A 233 -4.69 -19.69 1.30
N GLY A 234 -5.98 -19.54 1.60
CA GLY A 234 -6.49 -19.37 2.97
C GLY A 234 -7.64 -18.39 3.14
N GLY A 235 -8.02 -17.63 2.10
CA GLY A 235 -9.29 -16.91 2.03
C GLY A 235 -10.18 -17.54 0.96
N MET A 236 -11.44 -17.85 1.27
CA MET A 236 -12.40 -18.34 0.27
C MET A 236 -13.06 -17.19 -0.50
N GLY A 237 -12.99 -15.96 0.04
CA GLY A 237 -13.49 -14.73 -0.58
C GLY A 237 -12.42 -13.96 -1.34
N GLY A 238 -11.57 -13.27 -0.60
CA GLY A 238 -10.44 -12.52 -1.17
C GLY A 238 -9.29 -12.32 -0.18
N VAL A 239 -8.13 -11.97 -0.71
CA VAL A 239 -6.94 -11.62 0.07
C VAL A 239 -6.68 -10.12 -0.09
N ILE A 240 -6.63 -9.41 1.03
CA ILE A 240 -6.26 -7.99 1.09
C ILE A 240 -4.86 -7.92 1.67
N ASN A 241 -3.89 -7.53 0.86
CA ASN A 241 -2.51 -7.34 1.27
C ASN A 241 -2.21 -5.85 1.45
N LEU A 242 -1.75 -5.49 2.65
CA LEU A 242 -1.40 -4.13 3.01
C LEU A 242 0.12 -4.02 3.01
N THR A 243 0.66 -3.10 2.21
CA THR A 243 2.09 -2.81 2.22
C THR A 243 2.36 -1.47 2.91
N PRO A 244 3.06 -1.45 4.06
CA PRO A 244 3.52 -0.23 4.69
C PRO A 244 4.49 0.57 3.80
N LYS A 245 4.55 1.88 4.00
CA LYS A 245 5.58 2.73 3.39
C LYS A 245 6.95 2.34 3.90
N ARG A 246 7.92 2.29 2.99
CA ARG A 246 9.33 2.27 3.36
C ARG A 246 9.82 3.68 3.68
N GLY A 247 10.82 3.75 4.57
CA GLY A 247 11.62 4.95 4.75
C GLY A 247 12.29 5.35 3.44
N THR A 248 12.19 6.63 3.10
CA THR A 248 12.92 7.27 2.00
C THR A 248 14.21 7.87 2.53
N ASN A 249 15.10 8.34 1.65
CA ASN A 249 16.24 9.15 2.09
C ASN A 249 15.81 10.55 2.57
N ASP A 250 14.57 10.94 2.28
CA ASP A 250 13.97 12.15 2.83
C ASP A 250 13.20 11.84 4.12
N PHE A 251 13.34 12.71 5.12
CA PHE A 251 12.51 12.67 6.31
C PHE A 251 11.12 13.27 6.02
N HIS A 252 10.09 12.55 6.43
CA HIS A 252 8.70 12.96 6.37
C HIS A 252 8.06 12.76 7.76
N ALA A 253 7.41 13.79 8.31
CA ALA A 253 6.55 13.66 9.48
C ALA A 253 5.26 14.47 9.31
N GLY A 254 4.19 14.05 9.99
CA GLY A 254 2.90 14.70 9.90
C GLY A 254 1.82 14.00 10.70
N GLY A 255 0.64 14.61 10.69
CA GLY A 255 -0.49 14.11 11.45
C GLY A 255 -1.80 14.53 10.83
N SER A 256 -2.85 13.77 11.15
CA SER A 256 -4.22 14.04 10.73
C SER A 256 -5.12 14.05 11.96
N ILE A 257 -6.09 14.96 11.98
CA ILE A 257 -7.17 14.96 12.96
C ILE A 257 -8.47 14.98 12.15
N TYR A 258 -9.26 13.93 12.33
CA TYR A 258 -10.61 13.83 11.82
C TYR A 258 -11.56 14.11 12.97
N TRP A 259 -12.55 14.95 12.72
CA TRP A 259 -13.58 15.28 13.69
C TRP A 259 -14.94 15.27 13.00
N SER A 260 -15.82 14.40 13.48
CA SER A 260 -17.20 14.25 13.02
C SER A 260 -18.11 14.74 14.15
N PRO A 261 -18.55 16.01 14.12
CA PRO A 261 -19.41 16.55 15.16
C PRO A 261 -20.82 15.97 15.04
N GLU A 262 -21.45 15.76 16.20
CA GLU A 262 -22.81 15.22 16.31
C GLU A 262 -23.84 16.06 15.51
N ILE A 263 -23.68 17.38 15.46
CA ILE A 263 -24.61 18.29 14.75
C ILE A 263 -24.66 18.07 13.22
N LEU A 264 -23.65 17.41 12.65
CA LEU A 264 -23.59 17.10 11.22
C LEU A 264 -23.86 15.61 10.95
N ARG A 265 -24.14 14.80 11.98
CA ARG A 265 -24.42 13.38 11.86
C ARG A 265 -25.92 13.15 11.82
N GLU A 266 -26.37 12.31 10.90
CA GLU A 266 -27.77 11.88 10.82
C GLU A 266 -28.09 10.99 12.04
N SER A 267 -29.18 11.29 12.73
CA SER A 267 -29.66 10.52 13.87
C SER A 267 -30.46 9.32 13.37
N ASP A 268 -29.95 8.12 13.61
CA ASP A 268 -30.59 6.88 13.17
C ASP A 268 -31.72 6.50 14.14
N PRO A 269 -32.97 6.33 13.68
CA PRO A 269 -34.09 6.05 14.56
C PRO A 269 -34.04 4.62 15.12
N ASP A 270 -34.66 4.42 16.29
CA ASP A 270 -34.87 3.09 16.86
C ASP A 270 -35.63 2.20 15.87
N GLN A 271 -35.14 0.98 15.64
CA GLN A 271 -35.80 0.02 14.78
C GLN A 271 -36.75 -0.86 15.60
N PHE A 272 -37.97 -1.03 15.09
CA PHE A 272 -39.00 -1.90 15.66
C PHE A 272 -39.38 -2.96 14.63
N ASP A 273 -39.66 -4.18 15.08
CA ASP A 273 -40.19 -5.20 14.18
C ASP A 273 -41.68 -4.96 13.84
N GLY A 274 -42.22 -5.81 12.96
CA GLY A 274 -43.63 -5.77 12.56
C GLY A 274 -44.63 -6.05 13.68
N PHE A 275 -44.17 -6.41 14.88
CA PHE A 275 -45.00 -6.61 16.08
C PHE A 275 -44.89 -5.45 17.08
N GLY A 276 -44.03 -4.46 16.81
CA GLY A 276 -43.83 -3.28 17.65
C GLY A 276 -42.80 -3.49 18.76
N ASP A 277 -42.10 -4.62 18.78
CA ASP A 277 -40.99 -4.84 19.70
C ASP A 277 -39.72 -4.16 19.17
N ARG A 278 -38.97 -3.52 20.07
CA ARG A 278 -37.76 -2.76 19.71
C ARG A 278 -36.60 -3.71 19.38
N GLN A 279 -36.22 -3.75 18.11
CA GLN A 279 -35.13 -4.57 17.55
C GLN A 279 -33.75 -3.92 17.75
N ALA A 280 -33.64 -2.61 17.52
CA ALA A 280 -32.40 -1.85 17.70
C ALA A 280 -32.68 -0.55 18.46
N ASN A 281 -31.84 -0.25 19.45
CA ASN A 281 -31.93 0.99 20.22
C ASN A 281 -30.81 1.92 19.78
N ASN A 282 -31.11 2.76 18.80
CA ASN A 282 -30.18 3.72 18.21
C ASN A 282 -30.30 5.12 18.86
N SER A 283 -31.18 5.27 19.87
CA SER A 283 -31.37 6.51 20.64
C SER A 283 -30.14 7.05 21.38
N ARG A 284 -29.02 6.32 21.37
CA ARG A 284 -27.72 6.73 21.92
C ARG A 284 -26.60 6.73 20.90
N ASP A 285 -26.90 6.52 19.62
CA ASP A 285 -25.92 6.56 18.54
C ASP A 285 -25.65 8.01 18.07
N ASN A 286 -25.65 8.91 19.06
CA ASN A 286 -25.44 10.34 18.95
C ASN A 286 -24.14 10.60 19.71
N GLY A 287 -23.07 10.82 18.95
CA GLY A 287 -21.75 11.05 19.51
C GLY A 287 -20.90 11.83 18.54
N TRP A 288 -19.97 12.61 19.09
CA TRP A 288 -18.88 13.17 18.31
C TRP A 288 -17.79 12.11 18.20
N GLU A 289 -17.25 11.93 17.00
CA GLU A 289 -16.11 11.04 16.77
C GLU A 289 -14.88 11.89 16.45
N TYR A 290 -13.73 11.50 17.01
CA TYR A 290 -12.46 12.08 16.60
C TYR A 290 -11.39 11.01 16.46
N THR A 291 -10.57 11.14 15.42
CA THR A 291 -9.43 10.27 15.18
C THR A 291 -8.21 11.14 14.95
N ALA A 292 -7.17 10.95 15.76
CA ALA A 292 -5.90 11.65 15.62
C ALA A 292 -4.80 10.65 15.24
N ASN A 293 -4.11 10.90 14.14
CA ASN A 293 -2.98 10.08 13.70
C ASN A 293 -1.71 10.94 13.69
N LEU A 294 -0.60 10.32 14.08
CA LEU A 294 0.75 10.87 13.94
C LEU A 294 1.60 9.83 13.22
N TRP A 295 2.40 10.27 12.26
CA TRP A 295 3.35 9.41 11.57
C TRP A 295 4.67 10.14 11.35
N ALA A 296 5.73 9.35 11.20
CA ALA A 296 7.02 9.77 10.71
C ALA A 296 7.64 8.63 9.90
N SER A 297 8.36 8.96 8.83
CA SER A 297 9.10 8.03 7.98
C SER A 297 10.35 8.73 7.47
N GLY A 298 11.47 8.03 7.37
CA GLY A 298 12.72 8.59 6.87
C GLY A 298 13.85 7.59 7.03
N PRO A 299 15.09 7.97 6.70
CA PRO A 299 16.21 7.06 6.81
C PRO A 299 16.62 6.93 8.27
N LEU A 300 16.84 5.68 8.73
CA LEU A 300 17.60 5.44 9.96
C LEU A 300 19.10 5.62 9.69
N VAL A 301 19.53 5.27 8.48
CA VAL A 301 20.86 5.51 7.90
C VAL A 301 20.62 5.90 6.44
N GLU A 302 21.19 7.03 6.01
CA GLU A 302 21.09 7.47 4.60
C GLU A 302 21.91 6.54 3.70
N ASP A 303 21.31 6.08 2.60
CA ASP A 303 22.06 5.33 1.59
C ASP A 303 22.84 6.32 0.69
N HIS A 304 24.16 6.22 0.72
CA HIS A 304 25.09 7.06 -0.03
C HIS A 304 25.63 6.38 -1.30
N LEU A 305 24.97 5.34 -1.82
CA LEU A 305 25.37 4.71 -3.08
C LEU A 305 24.76 5.45 -4.29
N SER A 306 25.39 6.57 -4.65
CA SER A 306 25.20 7.27 -5.93
C SER A 306 26.02 6.62 -7.05
#